data_AF-A0A9X0WJE9-F1
#
_entry.id   AF-A0A9X0WJE9-F1
#
_cell.length_a   1.000
_cell.length_b   1.000
_cell.length_c   1.000
_cell.angle_alpha   90.00
_cell.angle_beta   90.00
_cell.angle_gamma   90.00
#
_symmetry.space_group_name_H-M   'P 1'
#
loop_
_entity.id
_entity.type
_entity.pdbx_description
1 polymer ?
#
loop_
_entity_poly.entity_id
_entity_poly.type
_entity_poly.pdbx_seq_one_letter_code
_entity_poly.pdbx_strand_id
1 'polypeptide(L)'
;MILCDLPPGSTLFRALTPQWASRPTSGAGAATRGGRFNREGVEALYLSLDEVTALREYQQTSPFLPPCTMCSYTAALRDLVDLRQLHDGALWDALWHDWREDWRHLKFERHIEPPTWVLADLVLAHGYTGILFPSQAHEGGTNVVVYSERLVDGNSVTVNDPDGRLPRDMSSWAR
;
A
#
# COMPACT_ATOMS: atom_id res chain seq x y z
N MET A 1 -16.76 0.91 -11.65
CA MET A 1 -15.37 0.83 -11.16
C MET A 1 -14.94 -0.64 -11.21
N ILE A 2 -13.69 -0.95 -11.57
CA ILE A 2 -13.15 -2.32 -11.60
C ILE A 2 -12.93 -2.84 -10.18
N LEU A 3 -14.01 -3.19 -9.50
CA LEU A 3 -13.94 -3.65 -8.12
C LEU A 3 -13.58 -5.14 -8.06
N CYS A 4 -12.78 -5.50 -7.08
CA CYS A 4 -12.55 -6.88 -6.71
C CYS A 4 -12.42 -7.02 -5.19
N ASP A 5 -12.57 -8.25 -4.74
CA ASP A 5 -12.36 -8.63 -3.35
C ASP A 5 -11.15 -9.56 -3.25
N LEU A 6 -10.34 -9.37 -2.21
CA LEU A 6 -9.43 -10.39 -1.74
C LEU A 6 -10.18 -11.31 -0.77
N PRO A 7 -10.24 -12.62 -1.06
CA PRO A 7 -10.93 -13.58 -0.20
C PRO A 7 -10.46 -13.48 1.26
N PRO A 8 -11.35 -13.68 2.25
CA PRO A 8 -10.94 -13.77 3.65
C PRO A 8 -9.83 -14.82 3.83
N GLY A 9 -8.77 -14.45 4.55
CA GLY A 9 -7.61 -15.31 4.72
C GLY A 9 -6.49 -15.05 3.71
N SER A 10 -6.65 -14.08 2.80
CA SER A 10 -5.60 -13.72 1.84
C SER A 10 -4.33 -13.29 2.56
N THR A 11 -3.18 -13.83 2.12
CA THR A 11 -1.88 -13.46 2.67
C THR A 11 -1.32 -12.25 1.93
N LEU A 12 -0.89 -11.26 2.68
CA LEU A 12 -0.21 -10.07 2.18
C LEU A 12 1.15 -9.91 2.88
N PHE A 13 2.04 -9.10 2.31
CA PHE A 13 3.39 -8.91 2.81
C PHE A 13 3.77 -7.45 2.91
N ARG A 14 4.57 -7.11 3.91
CA ARG A 14 5.17 -5.77 4.07
C ARG A 14 6.54 -5.89 4.71
N ALA A 15 7.53 -5.26 4.06
CA ALA A 15 8.82 -5.01 4.67
C ALA A 15 8.79 -3.67 5.43
N LEU A 16 9.18 -3.71 6.70
CA LEU A 16 9.18 -2.58 7.63
C LEU A 16 10.62 -2.20 7.96
N THR A 17 10.89 -0.90 8.09
CA THR A 17 12.12 -0.47 8.76
C THR A 17 12.08 -0.98 10.21
N PRO A 18 13.15 -1.59 10.75
CA PRO A 18 13.11 -2.26 12.05
C PRO A 18 12.56 -1.39 13.20
N GLN A 19 12.89 -0.10 13.20
CA GLN A 19 12.39 0.86 14.20
C GLN A 19 10.86 1.05 14.19
N TRP A 20 10.22 0.80 13.05
CA TRP A 20 8.76 0.95 12.86
C TRP A 20 8.01 -0.39 12.92
N ALA A 21 8.72 -1.50 13.14
CA ALA A 21 8.12 -2.83 13.20
C ALA A 21 7.14 -3.01 14.38
N SER A 22 7.14 -2.09 15.35
CA SER A 22 6.19 -2.08 16.47
C SER A 22 4.80 -1.59 16.11
N ARG A 23 4.63 -1.02 14.91
CA ARG A 23 3.36 -0.51 14.40
C ARG A 23 3.08 -1.07 13.00
N PRO A 24 2.99 -2.41 12.85
CA PRO A 24 3.02 -3.08 11.54
C PRO A 24 1.86 -2.70 10.62
N THR A 25 0.69 -2.37 11.17
CA THR A 25 -0.51 -1.97 10.44
C THR A 25 -0.69 -0.46 10.31
N SER A 26 0.24 0.35 10.82
CA SER A 26 0.12 1.81 10.83
C SER A 26 0.33 2.40 9.43
N GLY A 27 -0.57 3.31 9.04
CA GLY A 27 -0.49 4.11 7.81
C GLY A 27 0.14 5.50 8.01
N ALA A 28 0.34 5.93 9.25
CA ALA A 28 0.92 7.23 9.63
C ALA A 28 2.17 7.67 8.84
N GLY A 29 3.10 6.75 8.54
CA GLY A 29 4.29 7.08 7.75
C GLY A 29 3.96 7.58 6.33
N ALA A 30 2.93 7.01 5.70
CA ALA A 30 2.44 7.45 4.39
C ALA A 30 1.68 8.77 4.50
N ALA A 31 0.98 9.02 5.61
CA ALA A 31 0.27 10.29 5.82
C ALA A 31 1.22 11.50 5.96
N THR A 32 2.43 11.31 6.50
CA THR A 32 3.37 12.41 6.73
C THR A 32 3.81 13.14 5.46
N ARG A 33 3.96 12.43 4.33
CA ARG A 33 4.43 13.03 3.06
C ARG A 33 3.58 12.66 1.86
N GLY A 34 2.49 11.92 2.06
CA GLY A 34 1.78 11.22 1.02
C GLY A 34 2.56 10.01 0.50
N GLY A 35 1.88 9.22 -0.31
CA GLY A 35 2.44 8.11 -1.08
C GLY A 35 1.94 8.18 -2.51
N ARG A 36 2.09 7.09 -3.27
CA ARG A 36 1.59 7.04 -4.65
C ARG A 36 0.08 7.29 -4.67
N PHE A 37 -0.68 6.62 -3.82
CA PHE A 37 -2.15 6.62 -3.80
C PHE A 37 -2.71 7.19 -2.49
N ASN A 38 -2.05 8.16 -1.89
CA ASN A 38 -2.61 8.91 -0.76
C ASN A 38 -1.94 10.29 -0.66
N ARG A 39 -2.74 11.32 -0.43
CA ARG A 39 -2.25 12.67 -0.12
C ARG A 39 -1.73 12.76 1.32
N GLU A 40 -1.05 13.85 1.63
CA GLU A 40 -0.65 14.18 3.00
C GLU A 40 -1.88 14.23 3.92
N GLY A 41 -1.73 13.70 5.14
CA GLY A 41 -2.80 13.57 6.13
C GLY A 41 -3.66 12.30 6.00
N VAL A 42 -3.61 11.59 4.88
CA VAL A 42 -4.37 10.34 4.68
C VAL A 42 -3.50 9.14 5.05
N GLU A 43 -3.90 8.40 6.08
CA GLU A 43 -3.24 7.15 6.45
C GLU A 43 -3.52 6.03 5.45
N ALA A 44 -2.44 5.47 4.89
CA ALA A 44 -2.51 4.40 3.90
C ALA A 44 -1.49 3.31 4.22
N LEU A 45 -1.96 2.07 4.22
CA LEU A 45 -1.19 0.86 4.45
C LEU A 45 -0.84 0.20 3.12
N TYR A 46 0.44 0.26 2.75
CA TYR A 46 0.95 -0.39 1.54
C TYR A 46 1.47 -1.80 1.86
N LEU A 47 0.97 -2.78 1.11
CA LEU A 47 1.33 -4.19 1.19
C LEU A 47 1.51 -4.76 -0.24
N SER A 48 2.02 -5.98 -0.34
CA SER A 48 2.16 -6.73 -1.60
C SER A 48 1.53 -8.11 -1.51
N LEU A 49 1.15 -8.69 -2.65
CA LEU A 49 0.58 -10.05 -2.72
C LEU A 49 1.66 -11.15 -2.58
N ASP A 50 2.95 -10.81 -2.69
CA ASP A 50 4.07 -11.74 -2.56
C ASP A 50 5.27 -11.08 -1.85
N GLU A 51 6.14 -11.90 -1.25
CA GLU A 51 7.28 -11.46 -0.45
C GLU A 51 8.32 -10.70 -1.28
N VAL A 52 8.57 -11.17 -2.51
CA VAL A 52 9.60 -10.61 -3.39
C VAL A 52 9.22 -9.18 -3.77
N THR A 53 7.97 -8.97 -4.17
CA THR A 53 7.44 -7.64 -4.46
C THR A 53 7.56 -6.72 -3.24
N ALA A 54 7.20 -7.18 -2.04
CA ALA A 54 7.33 -6.37 -0.82
C ALA A 54 8.79 -5.94 -0.56
N LEU A 55 9.77 -6.83 -0.77
CA LEU A 55 11.20 -6.51 -0.65
C LEU A 55 11.66 -5.52 -1.73
N ARG A 56 11.21 -5.70 -2.98
CA ARG A 56 11.56 -4.80 -4.10
C ARG A 56 11.00 -3.40 -3.89
N GLU A 57 9.75 -3.29 -3.45
CA GLU A 57 9.14 -2.00 -3.11
C GLU A 57 9.82 -1.32 -1.91
N TYR A 58 10.31 -2.09 -0.93
CA TYR A 58 11.09 -1.53 0.18
C TYR A 58 12.49 -1.08 -0.26
N GLN A 59 13.15 -1.82 -1.15
CA GLN A 59 14.43 -1.45 -1.73
C GLN A 59 14.34 -0.16 -2.57
N GLN A 60 13.21 0.07 -3.26
CA GLN A 60 13.00 1.20 -4.17
C GLN A 60 14.15 1.32 -5.19
N THR A 61 14.73 2.51 -5.35
CA THR A 61 15.86 2.78 -6.24
C THR A 61 17.22 2.54 -5.59
N SER A 62 17.25 2.06 -4.34
CA SER A 62 18.51 1.78 -3.64
C SER A 62 19.28 0.63 -4.30
N PRO A 63 20.60 0.74 -4.50
CA PRO A 63 21.41 -0.36 -5.03
C PRO A 63 21.50 -1.56 -4.07
N PHE A 64 21.20 -1.37 -2.78
CA PHE A 64 21.20 -2.42 -1.77
C PHE A 64 19.84 -2.50 -1.08
N LEU A 65 19.42 -3.71 -0.70
CA LEU A 65 18.29 -3.91 0.21
C LEU A 65 18.72 -3.54 1.64
N PRO A 66 18.19 -2.46 2.24
CA PRO A 66 18.51 -2.12 3.62
C PRO A 66 17.94 -3.17 4.59
N PRO A 67 18.48 -3.33 5.80
CA PRO A 67 17.88 -4.18 6.82
C PRO A 67 16.41 -3.83 7.03
N CYS A 68 15.56 -4.87 7.05
CA CYS A 68 14.13 -4.74 7.24
C CYS A 68 13.57 -5.92 8.03
N THR A 69 12.40 -5.71 8.61
CA THR A 69 11.56 -6.75 9.18
C THR A 69 10.49 -7.10 8.16
N MET A 70 10.55 -8.31 7.60
CA MET A 70 9.48 -8.82 6.75
C MET A 70 8.37 -9.40 7.61
N CYS A 71 7.13 -8.98 7.34
CA CYS A 71 5.94 -9.52 7.98
C CYS A 71 4.95 -10.01 6.93
N SER A 72 4.29 -11.13 7.22
CA SER A 72 3.07 -11.53 6.54
C SER A 72 1.85 -11.05 7.32
N TYR A 73 0.75 -10.87 6.61
CA TYR A 73 -0.52 -10.41 7.14
C TYR A 73 -1.62 -11.29 6.60
N THR A 74 -2.62 -11.55 7.43
CA THR A 74 -3.88 -12.13 6.99
C THR A 74 -4.88 -11.01 6.80
N ALA A 75 -5.49 -10.98 5.61
CA ALA A 75 -6.41 -9.93 5.21
C ALA A 75 -7.76 -10.49 4.74
N ALA A 76 -8.80 -9.69 4.95
CA ALA A 76 -10.08 -9.80 4.27
C ALA A 76 -10.39 -8.40 3.75
N LEU A 77 -10.38 -8.20 2.43
CA LEU A 77 -10.53 -6.87 1.84
C LEU A 77 -11.52 -6.93 0.69
N ARG A 78 -12.58 -6.16 0.78
CA ARG A 78 -13.61 -6.03 -0.24
C ARG A 78 -13.57 -4.64 -0.85
N ASP A 79 -14.23 -4.49 -2.00
CA ASP A 79 -14.39 -3.19 -2.66
C ASP A 79 -13.05 -2.50 -2.95
N LEU A 80 -12.07 -3.26 -3.42
CA LEU A 80 -10.78 -2.74 -3.89
C LEU A 80 -10.89 -2.35 -5.36
N VAL A 81 -10.36 -1.19 -5.73
CA VAL A 81 -10.22 -0.83 -7.15
C VAL A 81 -9.01 -1.53 -7.73
N ASP A 82 -9.20 -2.34 -8.77
CA ASP A 82 -8.15 -3.19 -9.34
C ASP A 82 -7.58 -2.62 -10.64
N LEU A 83 -6.50 -1.85 -10.56
CA LEU A 83 -5.86 -1.25 -11.73
C LEU A 83 -5.29 -2.26 -12.73
N ARG A 84 -5.19 -3.55 -12.35
CA ARG A 84 -4.81 -4.61 -13.28
C ARG A 84 -5.88 -4.82 -14.35
N GLN A 85 -7.13 -4.46 -14.09
CA GLN A 85 -8.26 -4.65 -15.01
C GLN A 85 -8.56 -3.39 -15.85
N LEU A 86 -7.69 -2.37 -15.84
CA LEU A 86 -7.93 -1.13 -16.61
C LEU A 86 -8.03 -1.33 -18.13
N HIS A 87 -7.53 -2.46 -18.64
CA HIS A 87 -7.66 -2.84 -20.04
C HIS A 87 -8.96 -3.58 -20.36
N ASP A 88 -9.73 -3.98 -19.35
CA ASP A 88 -10.98 -4.71 -19.52
C ASP A 88 -12.17 -3.74 -19.51
N GLY A 89 -12.88 -3.67 -20.64
CA GLY A 89 -14.18 -2.99 -20.73
C GLY A 89 -14.17 -1.58 -21.34
N ALA A 90 -15.02 -0.70 -20.79
CA ALA A 90 -15.32 0.63 -21.34
C ALA A 90 -14.09 1.57 -21.34
N LEU A 91 -14.14 2.63 -22.15
CA LEU A 91 -13.14 3.71 -22.12
C LEU A 91 -13.12 4.33 -20.71
N TRP A 92 -12.04 4.06 -19.96
CA TRP A 92 -11.73 4.74 -18.71
C TRP A 92 -11.28 6.17 -19.01
N ASP A 93 -11.56 7.08 -18.08
CA ASP A 93 -10.97 8.42 -18.13
C ASP A 93 -9.44 8.28 -18.21
N ALA A 94 -8.81 9.08 -19.08
CA ALA A 94 -7.37 9.07 -19.30
C ALA A 94 -6.58 9.17 -17.99
N LEU A 95 -7.12 9.87 -16.98
CA LEU A 95 -6.53 9.99 -15.65
C LEU A 95 -6.20 8.63 -15.00
N TRP A 96 -7.01 7.59 -15.24
CA TRP A 96 -6.77 6.25 -14.69
C TRP A 96 -5.57 5.56 -15.34
N HIS A 97 -5.16 5.97 -16.54
CA HIS A 97 -3.97 5.43 -17.22
C HIS A 97 -2.67 6.10 -16.77
N ASP A 98 -2.74 7.30 -16.19
CA ASP A 98 -1.58 8.07 -15.72
C ASP A 98 -1.06 7.61 -14.35
N TRP A 99 -1.63 6.54 -13.77
CA TRP A 99 -1.22 6.02 -12.47
C TRP A 99 0.26 5.60 -12.39
N ARG A 100 0.86 5.34 -13.56
CA ARG A 100 2.26 4.93 -13.71
C ARG A 100 3.25 6.09 -13.60
N GLU A 101 2.79 7.34 -13.70
CA GLU A 101 3.66 8.51 -13.63
C GLU A 101 4.47 8.57 -12.32
N ASP A 102 5.62 9.24 -12.36
CA ASP A 102 6.45 9.44 -11.18
C ASP A 102 5.83 10.51 -10.26
N TRP A 103 4.97 10.04 -9.36
CA TRP A 103 4.31 10.89 -8.37
C TRP A 103 5.29 11.69 -7.51
N ARG A 104 6.50 11.16 -7.25
CA ARG A 104 7.52 11.87 -6.45
C ARG A 104 8.06 13.05 -7.24
N HIS A 105 8.40 12.84 -8.51
CA HIS A 105 8.85 13.94 -9.38
C HIS A 105 7.77 15.01 -9.54
N LEU A 106 6.52 14.63 -9.81
CA LEU A 106 5.40 15.56 -9.92
C LEU A 106 5.24 16.40 -8.65
N LYS A 107 5.19 15.75 -7.48
CA LYS A 107 4.95 16.42 -6.20
C LYS A 107 6.14 17.25 -5.71
N PHE A 108 7.33 16.66 -5.68
CA PHE A 108 8.50 17.26 -5.01
C PHE A 108 9.31 18.20 -5.90
N GLU A 109 9.37 17.93 -7.20
CA GLU A 109 10.19 18.72 -8.14
C GLU A 109 9.34 19.70 -8.95
N ARG A 110 8.17 19.24 -9.43
CA ARG A 110 7.29 20.07 -10.27
C ARG A 110 6.21 20.81 -9.49
N HIS A 111 6.00 20.47 -8.22
CA HIS A 111 4.91 21.00 -7.38
C HIS A 111 3.52 20.85 -8.03
N ILE A 112 3.31 19.75 -8.74
CA ILE A 112 2.04 19.37 -9.37
C ILE A 112 1.40 18.26 -8.55
N GLU A 113 0.09 18.34 -8.33
CA GLU A 113 -0.67 17.28 -7.68
C GLU A 113 -0.62 15.99 -8.54
N PRO A 114 -0.17 14.85 -7.99
CA PRO A 114 -0.13 13.61 -8.75
C PRO A 114 -1.54 13.14 -9.15
N PRO A 115 -1.75 12.67 -10.40
CA PRO A 115 -3.01 12.04 -10.82
C PRO A 115 -3.51 10.97 -9.84
N THR A 116 -2.60 10.17 -9.30
CA THR A 116 -2.88 9.10 -8.35
C THR A 116 -3.43 9.59 -7.00
N TRP A 117 -3.24 10.85 -6.63
CA TRP A 117 -3.88 11.45 -5.45
C TRP A 117 -5.35 11.76 -5.72
N VAL A 118 -5.67 12.26 -6.92
CA VAL A 118 -7.06 12.43 -7.35
C VAL A 118 -7.77 11.08 -7.44
N LEU A 119 -7.09 10.05 -7.96
CA LEU A 119 -7.64 8.68 -7.97
C LEU A 119 -7.91 8.20 -6.53
N ALA A 120 -6.99 8.41 -5.60
CA ALA A 120 -7.16 8.03 -4.19
C ALA A 120 -8.38 8.71 -3.55
N ASP A 121 -8.58 10.00 -3.80
CA ASP A 121 -9.75 10.73 -3.31
C ASP A 121 -11.05 10.19 -3.88
N LEU A 122 -11.06 9.83 -5.18
CA LEU A 122 -12.23 9.20 -5.79
C LEU A 122 -12.54 7.86 -5.12
N VAL A 123 -11.52 7.04 -4.83
CA VAL A 123 -11.70 5.76 -4.13
C VAL A 123 -12.30 5.99 -2.73
N LEU A 124 -11.76 6.93 -1.96
CA LEU A 124 -12.28 7.28 -0.64
C LEU A 124 -13.70 7.86 -0.69
N ALA A 125 -13.99 8.77 -1.63
CA ALA A 125 -15.30 9.41 -1.77
C ALA A 125 -16.42 8.42 -2.10
N HIS A 126 -16.09 7.31 -2.77
CA HIS A 126 -17.04 6.23 -3.03
C HIS A 126 -17.11 5.18 -1.90
N GLY A 127 -16.31 5.34 -0.84
CA GLY A 127 -16.27 4.40 0.28
C GLY A 127 -15.52 3.10 -0.03
N TYR A 128 -14.68 3.07 -1.07
CA TYR A 128 -13.90 1.87 -1.41
C TYR A 128 -12.69 1.70 -0.47
N THR A 129 -12.25 0.47 -0.30
CA THR A 129 -11.28 0.11 0.74
C THR A 129 -9.85 0.48 0.39
N GLY A 130 -9.54 0.53 -0.90
CA GLY A 130 -8.17 0.65 -1.36
C GLY A 130 -8.02 0.36 -2.85
N ILE A 131 -6.77 0.18 -3.28
CA ILE A 131 -6.40 0.01 -4.68
C ILE A 131 -5.42 -1.15 -4.81
N LEU A 132 -5.70 -2.10 -5.69
CA LEU A 132 -4.73 -3.07 -6.21
C LEU A 132 -4.05 -2.47 -7.44
N PHE A 133 -2.72 -2.55 -7.50
CA PHE A 133 -1.97 -1.99 -8.60
C PHE A 133 -0.71 -2.82 -8.91
N PRO A 134 -0.32 -2.94 -10.19
CA PRO A 134 0.94 -3.58 -10.55
C PRO A 134 2.14 -2.85 -9.92
N SER A 135 3.11 -3.62 -9.44
CA SER A 135 4.36 -3.07 -8.92
C SER A 135 5.16 -2.39 -10.04
N GLN A 136 5.82 -1.28 -9.69
CA GLN A 136 6.82 -0.66 -10.57
C GLN A 136 8.23 -1.11 -10.22
N ALA A 137 8.44 -1.66 -9.02
CA ALA A 137 9.74 -2.17 -8.57
C ALA A 137 9.97 -3.65 -8.96
N HIS A 138 8.91 -4.40 -9.24
CA HIS A 138 8.96 -5.82 -9.59
C HIS A 138 7.95 -6.14 -10.70
N GLU A 139 8.45 -6.46 -11.89
CA GLU A 139 7.59 -6.88 -13.01
C GLU A 139 6.81 -8.15 -12.65
N GLY A 140 5.50 -8.16 -12.93
CA GLY A 140 4.59 -9.24 -12.53
C GLY A 140 4.12 -9.18 -11.08
N GLY A 141 4.75 -8.38 -10.23
CA GLY A 141 4.35 -8.15 -8.84
C GLY A 141 3.07 -7.32 -8.74
N THR A 142 2.28 -7.55 -7.68
CA THR A 142 1.07 -6.77 -7.37
C THR A 142 1.12 -6.23 -5.95
N ASN A 143 0.82 -4.94 -5.82
CA ASN A 143 0.67 -4.26 -4.55
C ASN A 143 -0.80 -3.96 -4.24
N VAL A 144 -1.07 -3.74 -2.96
CA VAL A 144 -2.33 -3.19 -2.47
C VAL A 144 -2.03 -2.01 -1.55
N VAL A 145 -2.77 -0.92 -1.73
CA VAL A 145 -2.86 0.16 -0.74
C VAL A 145 -4.22 0.08 -0.09
N VAL A 146 -4.26 0.11 1.24
CA VAL A 146 -5.49 0.07 2.03
C VAL A 146 -5.59 1.32 2.87
N TYR A 147 -6.73 2.00 2.83
CA TYR A 147 -6.96 3.19 3.65
C TYR A 147 -7.36 2.77 5.06
N SER A 148 -6.63 3.26 6.07
CA SER A 148 -6.79 2.78 7.44
C SER A 148 -8.21 3.02 7.99
N GLU A 149 -8.87 4.11 7.57
CA GLU A 149 -10.27 4.40 7.94
C GLU A 149 -11.30 3.46 7.30
N ARG A 150 -10.90 2.69 6.27
CA ARG A 150 -11.77 1.73 5.57
C ARG A 150 -11.59 0.29 6.05
N LEU A 151 -10.76 0.06 7.06
CA LEU A 151 -10.68 -1.21 7.80
C LEU A 151 -11.88 -1.36 8.76
N VAL A 152 -13.08 -1.29 8.18
CA VAL A 152 -14.38 -1.37 8.84
C VAL A 152 -15.27 -2.34 8.05
N ASP A 153 -16.47 -2.63 8.57
CA ASP A 153 -17.47 -3.46 7.88
C ASP A 153 -16.96 -4.86 7.47
N GLY A 154 -16.02 -5.43 8.22
CA GLY A 154 -15.43 -6.73 7.94
C GLY A 154 -14.21 -6.69 7.01
N ASN A 155 -13.75 -5.51 6.62
CA ASN A 155 -12.40 -5.33 6.08
C ASN A 155 -11.39 -5.36 7.22
N SER A 156 -10.34 -6.17 7.08
CA SER A 156 -9.31 -6.31 8.11
C SER A 156 -7.94 -6.65 7.51
N VAL A 157 -6.90 -6.20 8.21
CA VAL A 157 -5.51 -6.57 7.97
C VAL A 157 -4.87 -6.82 9.33
N THR A 158 -4.46 -8.07 9.56
CA THR A 158 -3.86 -8.49 10.83
C THR A 158 -2.46 -9.01 10.55
N VAL A 159 -1.46 -8.51 11.29
CA VAL A 159 -0.10 -9.03 11.19
C VAL A 159 -0.02 -10.44 11.78
N ASN A 160 0.71 -11.34 11.12
CA ASN A 160 0.94 -12.68 11.61
C ASN A 160 2.18 -12.71 12.50
N ASP A 161 1.96 -12.63 13.81
CA ASP A 161 3.02 -12.70 14.84
C ASP A 161 2.55 -13.53 16.06
N PRO A 162 2.32 -14.84 15.90
CA PRO A 162 1.74 -15.69 16.97
C PRO A 162 2.65 -15.80 18.20
N ASP A 163 3.96 -15.67 18.01
CA ASP A 163 4.96 -15.75 19.07
C ASP A 163 5.29 -14.38 19.69
N GLY A 164 4.67 -13.30 19.23
CA GLY A 164 4.88 -11.94 19.76
C GLY A 164 6.33 -11.45 19.61
N ARG A 165 6.97 -11.74 18.47
CA ARG A 165 8.38 -11.43 18.20
C ARG A 165 8.60 -10.00 17.72
N LEU A 166 7.56 -9.31 17.28
CA LEU A 166 7.67 -7.91 16.90
C LEU A 166 7.97 -7.03 18.12
N PRO A 167 8.77 -5.96 17.95
CA PRO A 167 9.03 -5.04 19.04
C PRO A 167 7.71 -4.39 19.48
N ARG A 168 7.55 -4.14 20.79
CA ARG A 168 6.38 -3.42 21.29
C ARG A 168 6.51 -1.90 21.12
N ASP A 169 7.74 -1.42 21.24
CA ASP A 169 8.12 -0.01 21.15
C ASP A 169 9.65 0.10 20.98
N MET A 170 10.19 1.33 21.06
CA MET A 170 11.62 1.59 20.96
C MET A 170 12.45 0.93 22.08
N SER A 171 11.85 0.64 23.24
CA SER A 171 12.55 -0.02 24.36
C SER A 171 12.83 -1.49 24.09
N SER A 172 12.14 -2.11 23.13
CA SER A 172 12.39 -3.50 22.71
C SER A 172 13.79 -3.72 22.11
N TRP A 173 14.48 -2.62 21.77
CA TRP A 173 15.84 -2.63 21.24
C TRP A 173 16.90 -2.18 22.27
N ALA A 174 16.47 -1.72 23.45
CA ALA A 174 17.39 -1.36 24.52
C ALA A 174 18.00 -2.63 25.13
N ARG A 175 19.33 -2.63 25.31
CA ARG A 175 20.06 -3.71 25.96
C ARG A 175 20.10 -3.53 27.47
#